data_AF-A0A7X8G4Z0-F1
#
_entry.id   AF-A0A7X8G4Z0-F1
#
_cell.length_a   1.000
_cell.length_b   1.000
_cell.length_c   1.000
_cell.angle_alpha   90.00
_cell.angle_beta   90.00
_cell.angle_gamma   90.00
#
_symmetry.space_group_name_H-M   'P 1'
#
loop_
_entity.id
_entity.type
_entity.pdbx_description
1 polymer ?
#
loop_
_entity_poly.entity_id
_entity_poly.type
_entity_poly.pdbx_seq_one_letter_code
_entity_poly.pdbx_strand_id
1 'polypeptide(L)'
;MEGPEPEPHQGVFVSQNAVFTFDGANKTVFVEFDDEYLEALNNPPNNTYYSYVFTWYSFGEFRYDGATSLKLYHEESDTYLTFMLQGNTSPDKITISHIVPGDENIVFIKQ
;
A
#
# COMPACT_ATOMS: atom_id res chain seq x y z
N MET A 1 -4.17 -13.59 16.33
CA MET A 1 -3.09 -13.99 15.40
C MET A 1 -1.93 -14.45 16.26
N GLU A 2 -1.43 -15.66 16.03
CA GLU A 2 -0.33 -16.24 16.79
C GLU A 2 0.85 -16.47 15.84
N GLY A 3 2.02 -15.93 16.19
CA GLY A 3 3.24 -16.07 15.39
C GLY A 3 4.21 -14.89 15.59
N PRO A 4 5.49 -15.05 15.22
CA PRO A 4 6.46 -13.96 15.25
C PRO A 4 5.99 -12.79 14.38
N GLU A 5 6.46 -11.58 14.67
CA GLU A 5 6.27 -10.42 13.79
C GLU A 5 6.83 -10.76 12.40
N PRO A 6 6.08 -10.50 11.32
CA PRO A 6 6.55 -10.84 10.00
C PRO A 6 7.61 -9.85 9.55
N GLU A 7 8.55 -10.30 8.72
CA GLU A 7 9.57 -9.42 8.14
C GLU A 7 8.91 -8.29 7.33
N PRO A 8 9.40 -7.04 7.42
CA PRO A 8 8.84 -5.92 6.68
C PRO A 8 8.72 -6.20 5.17
N HIS A 9 7.68 -5.63 4.54
CA HIS A 9 7.55 -5.68 3.09
C HIS A 9 8.81 -5.15 2.41
N GLN A 10 9.32 -5.92 1.45
CA GLN A 10 10.50 -5.58 0.68
C GLN A 10 10.34 -6.06 -0.76
N GLY A 11 10.77 -5.24 -1.71
CA GLY A 11 10.80 -5.54 -3.13
C GLY A 11 9.71 -4.82 -3.92
N VAL A 12 9.60 -5.20 -5.20
CA VAL A 12 8.70 -4.56 -6.16
C VAL A 12 7.39 -5.33 -6.22
N PHE A 13 6.28 -4.63 -5.98
CA PHE A 13 4.92 -5.14 -6.01
C PHE A 13 4.18 -4.46 -7.15
N VAL A 14 3.74 -5.26 -8.11
CA VAL A 14 3.10 -4.75 -9.34
C VAL A 14 1.63 -5.13 -9.33
N SER A 15 0.78 -4.16 -9.66
CA SER A 15 -0.64 -4.34 -9.98
C SER A 15 -0.91 -3.84 -11.40
N GLN A 16 -2.17 -3.93 -11.84
CA GLN A 16 -2.57 -3.42 -13.16
C GLN A 16 -2.39 -1.90 -13.32
N ASN A 17 -2.53 -1.12 -12.24
CA ASN A 17 -2.53 0.35 -12.31
C ASN A 17 -1.43 1.03 -11.50
N ALA A 18 -0.64 0.26 -10.74
CA ALA A 18 0.33 0.82 -9.82
C ALA A 18 1.48 -0.15 -9.52
N VAL A 19 2.65 0.43 -9.26
CA VAL A 19 3.85 -0.27 -8.77
C VAL A 19 4.25 0.33 -7.42
N PHE A 20 4.47 -0.54 -6.44
CA PHE A 20 4.98 -0.21 -5.11
C PHE A 20 6.32 -0.89 -4.89
N THR A 21 7.38 -0.11 -4.70
CA THR A 21 8.70 -0.65 -4.36
C THR A 21 8.98 -0.38 -2.89
N PHE A 22 8.81 -1.40 -2.06
CA PHE A 22 8.99 -1.30 -0.61
C PHE A 22 10.47 -1.44 -0.23
N ASP A 23 10.93 -0.51 0.59
CA ASP A 23 12.21 -0.58 1.29
C ASP A 23 11.95 -0.94 2.76
N GLY A 24 11.99 -2.25 3.03
CA GLY A 24 11.63 -2.84 4.31
C GLY A 24 12.46 -2.38 5.51
N ALA A 25 13.63 -1.78 5.29
CA ALA A 25 14.46 -1.25 6.38
C ALA A 25 13.98 0.13 6.87
N ASN A 26 13.44 0.95 5.97
CA ASN A 26 13.22 2.38 6.22
C ASN A 26 11.73 2.74 6.39
N LYS A 27 10.82 1.76 6.34
CA LYS A 27 9.36 1.99 6.26
C LYS A 27 8.98 2.97 5.14
N THR A 28 9.71 2.93 4.03
CA THR A 28 9.43 3.74 2.85
C THR A 28 8.99 2.87 1.68
N VAL A 29 8.21 3.48 0.78
CA VAL A 29 7.76 2.86 -0.46
C VAL A 29 7.83 3.88 -1.59
N PHE A 30 8.47 3.51 -2.70
CA PHE A 30 8.39 4.29 -3.93
C PHE A 30 7.11 3.93 -4.66
N VAL A 31 6.33 4.93 -5.05
CA VAL A 31 5.03 4.72 -5.70
C VAL A 31 5.05 5.21 -7.14
N GLU A 32 4.49 4.40 -8.02
CA GLU A 32 4.26 4.72 -9.43
C GLU A 32 2.81 4.35 -9.74
N PHE A 33 2.00 5.33 -10.10
CA PHE A 33 0.62 5.18 -10.52
C PHE A 33 0.50 5.48 -12.02
N ASP A 34 -0.35 4.75 -12.73
CA ASP A 34 -0.76 5.11 -14.09
C ASP A 34 -1.70 6.33 -14.11
N ASP A 35 -1.97 6.85 -15.31
CA ASP A 35 -2.77 8.08 -15.48
C ASP A 35 -4.21 7.92 -14.95
N GLU A 36 -4.83 6.77 -15.14
CA GLU A 36 -6.21 6.52 -14.70
C GLU A 36 -6.31 6.51 -13.18
N TYR A 37 -5.36 5.85 -12.52
CA TYR A 37 -5.33 5.73 -11.08
C TYR A 37 -4.88 7.02 -10.40
N LEU A 38 -4.01 7.80 -11.04
CA LEU A 38 -3.73 9.18 -10.63
C LEU A 38 -4.99 10.02 -10.58
N GLU A 39 -5.79 10.00 -11.65
CA GLU A 39 -7.04 10.76 -11.71
C GLU A 39 -8.00 10.31 -10.60
N ALA A 40 -8.17 8.99 -10.41
CA ALA A 40 -9.02 8.44 -9.36
C ALA A 40 -8.57 8.79 -7.94
N LEU A 41 -7.26 8.93 -7.72
CA LEU A 41 -6.67 9.35 -6.45
C LEU A 41 -6.60 10.87 -6.27
N ASN A 42 -7.19 11.65 -7.18
CA ASN A 42 -7.13 13.12 -7.19
C ASN A 42 -5.69 13.65 -7.30
N ASN A 43 -4.90 13.05 -8.19
CA ASN A 43 -3.55 13.44 -8.61
C ASN A 43 -2.57 13.65 -7.43
N PRO A 44 -2.31 12.62 -6.60
CA PRO A 44 -1.28 12.71 -5.57
C PRO A 44 0.12 12.78 -6.19
N PRO A 45 1.16 13.12 -5.40
CA PRO A 45 2.55 12.95 -5.82
C PRO A 45 2.81 11.53 -6.35
N ASN A 46 3.55 11.45 -7.45
CA ASN A 46 3.82 10.20 -8.15
C ASN A 46 5.29 10.08 -8.52
N ASN A 47 5.78 8.87 -8.76
CA ASN A 47 7.19 8.58 -9.01
C ASN A 47 8.08 9.14 -7.89
N THR A 48 7.64 8.95 -6.64
CA THR A 48 8.28 9.50 -5.44
C THR A 48 8.13 8.55 -4.24
N TYR A 49 8.85 8.85 -3.16
CA TYR A 49 8.83 8.09 -1.92
C TYR A 49 7.77 8.55 -0.95
N TYR A 50 7.06 7.60 -0.38
CA TYR A 50 6.16 7.77 0.74
C TYR A 50 6.70 7.01 1.95
N SER A 51 6.42 7.49 3.16
CA SER A 51 6.43 6.64 4.34
C SER A 51 5.18 5.74 4.31
N TYR A 52 5.30 4.48 4.72
CA TYR A 52 4.14 3.59 4.79
C TYR A 52 3.93 3.01 6.19
N VAL A 53 2.67 2.74 6.50
CA VAL A 53 2.29 2.04 7.73
C VAL A 53 1.06 1.17 7.51
N PHE A 54 1.12 -0.04 8.05
CA PHE A 54 -0.02 -0.94 8.13
C PHE A 54 -0.77 -0.68 9.43
N THR A 55 -2.10 -0.59 9.39
CA THR A 55 -2.91 -0.28 10.57
C THR A 55 -4.11 -1.21 10.72
N TRP A 56 -4.50 -1.46 11.97
CA TRP A 56 -5.77 -2.11 12.29
C TRP A 56 -6.82 -1.06 12.62
N TYR A 57 -7.70 -0.79 11.65
CA TYR A 57 -8.68 0.29 11.67
C TYR A 57 -8.05 1.63 12.12
N SER A 58 -8.67 2.29 13.09
CA SER A 58 -8.18 3.52 13.73
C SER A 58 -7.34 3.27 14.99
N PHE A 59 -7.06 2.00 15.34
CA PHE A 59 -6.36 1.66 16.59
C PHE A 59 -4.84 1.86 16.52
N GLY A 60 -4.26 1.98 15.33
CA GLY A 60 -2.84 2.31 15.14
C GLY A 60 -2.08 1.30 14.29
N GLU A 61 -0.74 1.37 14.34
CA GLU A 61 0.15 0.46 13.61
C GLU A 61 -0.14 -1.00 13.97
N PHE A 62 -0.09 -1.87 12.97
CA PHE A 62 -0.30 -3.29 13.14
C PHE A 62 0.50 -4.08 12.11
N ARG A 63 0.88 -5.31 12.46
CA ARG A 63 1.49 -6.27 11.54
C ARG A 63 0.66 -6.42 10.26
N TYR A 64 1.31 -6.43 9.11
CA TYR A 64 0.61 -6.34 7.83
C TYR A 64 -0.35 -7.51 7.57
N ASP A 65 -0.01 -8.71 8.05
CA ASP A 65 -0.75 -9.96 7.87
C ASP A 65 -2.05 -10.00 8.69
N GLY A 66 -2.27 -8.99 9.52
CA GLY A 66 -3.56 -8.73 10.17
C GLY A 66 -4.05 -7.30 10.10
N ALA A 67 -3.38 -6.44 9.35
CA ALA A 67 -3.81 -5.07 9.17
C ALA A 67 -5.06 -5.00 8.27
N THR A 68 -5.85 -3.96 8.47
CA THR A 68 -7.03 -3.68 7.63
C THR A 68 -6.79 -2.55 6.66
N SER A 69 -5.69 -1.81 6.82
CA SER A 69 -5.37 -0.67 5.96
C SER A 69 -3.87 -0.54 5.77
N LEU A 70 -3.48 -0.10 4.58
CA LEU A 70 -2.16 0.43 4.24
C LEU A 70 -2.30 1.94 4.09
N LYS A 71 -1.51 2.71 4.84
CA LYS A 71 -1.48 4.17 4.74
C LYS A 71 -0.14 4.60 4.20
N LEU A 72 -0.16 5.51 3.24
CA LEU A 72 1.02 6.14 2.67
C LEU A 72 1.00 7.63 3.02
N TYR A 73 2.15 8.16 3.42
CA TYR A 73 2.35 9.57 3.74
C TYR A 73 3.51 10.17 2.95
N HIS A 74 3.23 11.22 2.18
CA HIS A 74 4.25 12.01 1.48
C HIS A 74 4.48 13.31 2.25
N GLU A 75 5.66 13.43 2.86
CA GLU A 75 6.00 14.51 3.78
C GLU A 75 6.06 15.89 3.10
N GLU A 76 6.62 15.96 1.89
CA GLU A 76 6.85 17.26 1.21
C GLU A 76 5.56 17.98 0.83
N SER A 77 4.47 17.22 0.61
CA SER A 77 3.17 17.75 0.17
C SER A 77 2.04 17.52 1.19
N ASP A 78 2.36 17.03 2.40
CA ASP A 78 1.40 16.66 3.44
C ASP A 78 0.23 15.81 2.90
N THR A 79 0.54 14.86 2.01
CA THR A 79 -0.46 14.05 1.31
C THR A 79 -0.60 12.67 1.94
N TYR A 80 -1.84 12.26 2.22
CA TYR A 80 -2.17 10.97 2.82
C TYR A 80 -3.01 10.14 1.86
N LEU A 81 -2.57 8.90 1.62
CA LEU A 81 -3.34 7.89 0.90
C LEU A 81 -3.67 6.77 1.88
N THR A 82 -4.94 6.35 1.94
CA THR A 82 -5.37 5.22 2.76
C THR A 82 -6.05 4.20 1.89
N PHE A 83 -5.48 3.00 1.88
CA PHE A 83 -5.96 1.86 1.13
C PHE A 83 -6.53 0.83 2.10
N MET A 84 -7.79 0.41 1.91
CA MET A 84 -8.36 -0.68 2.71
C MET A 84 -7.84 -2.01 2.17
N LEU A 85 -7.31 -2.85 3.05
CA LEU A 85 -6.84 -4.18 2.70
C LEU A 85 -8.01 -5.16 2.61
N GLN A 86 -7.94 -6.07 1.64
CA GLN A 86 -8.93 -7.10 1.39
C GLN A 86 -8.30 -8.47 1.56
N GLY A 87 -8.80 -9.23 2.54
CA GLY A 87 -8.16 -10.48 2.96
C GLY A 87 -6.83 -10.24 3.68
N ASN A 88 -6.02 -11.29 3.81
CA ASN A 88 -4.75 -11.22 4.50
C ASN A 88 -3.64 -10.78 3.53
N THR A 89 -2.89 -9.75 3.93
CA THR A 89 -1.64 -9.38 3.27
C THR A 89 -0.57 -10.44 3.57
N SER A 90 0.24 -10.79 2.58
CA SER A 90 1.35 -11.72 2.73
C SER A 90 2.68 -11.05 2.32
N PRO A 91 3.84 -11.71 2.54
CA PRO A 91 5.13 -11.23 2.07
C PRO A 91 5.22 -11.00 0.55
N ASP A 92 4.32 -11.60 -0.22
CA ASP A 92 4.37 -11.62 -1.69
C ASP A 92 3.11 -11.03 -2.35
N LYS A 93 2.09 -10.67 -1.55
CA LYS A 93 0.80 -10.18 -2.05
C LYS A 93 0.17 -9.15 -1.13
N ILE A 94 -0.27 -8.05 -1.72
CA ILE A 94 -1.14 -7.05 -1.10
C ILE A 94 -2.41 -6.98 -1.93
N THR A 95 -3.58 -6.94 -1.31
CA THR A 95 -4.85 -6.75 -2.01
C THR A 95 -5.59 -5.60 -1.35
N ILE A 96 -5.97 -4.60 -2.14
CA ILE A 96 -6.68 -3.42 -1.67
C ILE A 96 -8.09 -3.35 -2.27
N SER A 97 -9.01 -2.69 -1.57
CA SER A 97 -10.33 -2.40 -2.11
C SER A 97 -10.21 -1.52 -3.34
N HIS A 98 -11.12 -1.70 -4.28
CA HIS A 98 -11.27 -0.83 -5.44
C HIS A 98 -11.31 0.65 -5.01
N ILE A 99 -10.61 1.48 -5.77
CA ILE A 99 -10.61 2.94 -5.61
C ILE A 99 -11.40 3.60 -6.73
N VAL A 100 -11.49 2.92 -7.88
CA VAL A 100 -12.22 3.37 -9.07
C VAL A 100 -13.59 2.67 -9.15
N PRO A 101 -14.68 3.37 -9.53
CA PRO A 101 -15.96 2.74 -9.80
C PRO A 101 -15.88 1.77 -10.98
N GLY A 102 -16.22 0.49 -10.75
CA GLY A 102 -16.31 -0.53 -11.81
C GLY A 102 -15.21 -1.58 -11.80
N ASP A 103 -14.21 -1.45 -10.93
CA ASP A 103 -13.13 -2.42 -10.80
C ASP A 103 -13.30 -3.34 -9.58
N GLU A 104 -12.85 -4.59 -9.72
CA GLU A 104 -12.75 -5.52 -8.59
C GLU A 104 -11.54 -5.13 -7.72
N ASN A 105 -11.24 -5.89 -6.65
CA ASN A 105 -10.10 -5.56 -5.78
C ASN A 105 -8.79 -5.46 -6.56
N ILE A 106 -7.97 -4.44 -6.27
CA ILE A 106 -6.65 -4.29 -6.90
C ILE A 106 -5.66 -5.21 -6.20
N VAL A 107 -5.00 -6.05 -6.97
CA VAL A 107 -4.03 -7.04 -6.47
C VAL A 107 -2.62 -6.65 -6.87
N PHE A 108 -1.76 -6.50 -5.86
CA PHE A 108 -0.33 -6.31 -6.01
C PHE A 108 0.39 -7.63 -5.76
N ILE A 109 1.24 -8.04 -6.70
CA ILE A 109 2.03 -9.26 -6.61
C ILE A 109 3.52 -8.89 -6.67
N LYS A 110 4.29 -9.45 -5.73
CA LYS A 110 5.75 -9.31 -5.70
C LYS A 110 6.38 -9.98 -6.92
N GLN A 111 7.31 -9.29 -7.57
CA GLN A 111 8.12 -9.81 -8.68
C GLN A 111 9.38 -10.53 -8.20
#